data_AF-A0A1V5YBN3-F1
#
_entry.id   AF-A0A1V5YBN3-F1
#
_cell.length_a   1.000
_cell.length_b   1.000
_cell.length_c   1.000
_cell.angle_alpha   90.00
_cell.angle_beta   90.00
_cell.angle_gamma   90.00
#
_symmetry.space_group_name_H-M   'P 1'
#
loop_
_entity.id
_entity.type
_entity.pdbx_description
1 polymer ?
#
loop_
_entity_poly.entity_id
_entity_poly.type
_entity_poly.pdbx_seq_one_letter_code
_entity_poly.pdbx_strand_id
1 'polypeptide(L)'
;MNRGASRYTRYSLINVSLIALILLLYIAITSPHIQTVMGSMYDRPFYRGTQKNKIAIQCAVSWNASALGRILDDLKENGCRITFCVSGEWAEKNKALILRMVDEGHEIATMGMRPFEDGNVSFIADDITQSLQCISDACGVTPKLYYSGTRKLSASSKAASKLNIAHVLCTVDLLSARGTSDEILKRALDSSKEGNIILIEPTAGAADALAKILQAYMQKGLKVTGTSDILGL
;
A
#
# COMPACT_ATOMS: atom_id res chain seq x y z
N MET A 1 -62.08 -29.62 -3.11
CA MET A 1 -60.72 -29.69 -2.52
C MET A 1 -59.70 -29.25 -3.58
N ASN A 2 -59.00 -28.10 -3.43
CA ASN A 2 -57.62 -27.85 -3.94
C ASN A 2 -57.08 -26.40 -3.77
N ARG A 3 -57.65 -25.54 -2.93
CA ARG A 3 -57.17 -24.14 -2.78
C ARG A 3 -56.02 -23.95 -1.78
N GLY A 4 -55.69 -24.98 -0.98
CA GLY A 4 -54.64 -24.92 0.05
C GLY A 4 -53.22 -25.15 -0.51
N ALA A 5 -53.03 -26.18 -1.35
CA ALA A 5 -51.71 -26.59 -1.84
C ALA A 5 -51.01 -25.49 -2.66
N SER A 6 -51.74 -24.78 -3.51
CA SER A 6 -51.22 -23.69 -4.35
C SER A 6 -50.61 -22.53 -3.55
N ARG A 7 -51.14 -22.21 -2.35
CA ARG A 7 -50.61 -21.13 -1.51
C ARG A 7 -49.29 -21.54 -0.86
N TYR A 8 -49.17 -22.76 -0.36
CA TYR A 8 -47.93 -23.27 0.24
C TYR A 8 -46.79 -23.36 -0.77
N THR A 9 -47.05 -23.82 -1.99
CA THR A 9 -46.04 -23.85 -3.07
C THR A 9 -45.57 -22.45 -3.45
N ARG A 10 -46.48 -21.46 -3.46
CA ARG A 10 -46.15 -20.06 -3.80
C ARG A 10 -45.28 -19.39 -2.73
N TYR A 11 -45.54 -19.62 -1.44
CA TYR A 11 -44.67 -19.13 -0.36
C TYR A 11 -43.31 -19.84 -0.34
N SER A 12 -43.27 -21.14 -0.65
CA SER A 12 -42.03 -21.90 -0.77
C SER A 12 -41.14 -21.36 -1.90
N LEU A 13 -41.71 -21.05 -3.07
CA LEU A 13 -40.97 -20.46 -4.19
C LEU A 13 -40.43 -19.06 -3.87
N ILE A 14 -41.23 -18.23 -3.19
CA ILE A 14 -40.78 -16.89 -2.75
C ILE A 14 -39.61 -17.02 -1.77
N ASN A 15 -39.71 -17.92 -0.78
CA ASN A 15 -38.65 -18.13 0.22
C ASN A 15 -37.37 -18.67 -0.42
N VAL A 16 -37.47 -19.63 -1.35
CA VAL A 16 -36.30 -20.15 -2.09
C VAL A 16 -35.65 -19.04 -2.93
N SER A 17 -36.46 -18.20 -3.58
CA SER A 17 -35.94 -17.07 -4.36
C SER A 17 -35.24 -16.02 -3.47
N LEU A 18 -35.77 -15.74 -2.28
CA LEU A 18 -35.16 -14.86 -1.31
C LEU A 18 -33.84 -15.42 -0.76
N ILE A 19 -33.80 -16.72 -0.42
CA ILE A 19 -32.58 -17.38 0.04
C ILE A 19 -31.51 -17.37 -1.06
N ALA A 20 -31.89 -17.67 -2.31
CA ALA A 20 -30.97 -17.62 -3.44
C ALA A 20 -30.43 -16.20 -3.68
N LEU A 21 -31.27 -15.18 -3.58
CA LEU A 21 -30.85 -13.77 -3.67
C LEU A 21 -29.89 -13.38 -2.54
N ILE A 22 -30.19 -13.77 -1.30
CA ILE A 22 -29.33 -13.49 -0.14
C ILE A 22 -27.97 -14.19 -0.30
N LEU A 23 -27.94 -15.44 -0.75
CA LEU A 23 -26.70 -16.18 -1.02
C LEU A 23 -25.90 -15.54 -2.15
N LEU A 24 -26.56 -15.09 -3.22
CA LEU A 24 -25.91 -14.42 -4.34
C LEU A 24 -25.32 -13.07 -3.91
N LEU A 25 -26.06 -12.29 -3.11
CA LEU A 25 -25.55 -11.06 -2.51
C LEU A 25 -24.40 -11.33 -1.53
N TYR A 26 -24.48 -12.38 -0.71
CA TYR A 26 -23.41 -12.77 0.21
C TYR A 26 -22.12 -13.13 -0.54
N ILE A 27 -22.24 -13.92 -1.61
CA ILE A 27 -21.10 -14.28 -2.48
C ILE A 27 -20.54 -13.03 -3.18
N ALA A 28 -21.40 -12.13 -3.64
CA ALA A 28 -20.96 -10.88 -4.28
C ALA A 28 -20.19 -9.98 -3.31
N ILE A 29 -20.70 -9.77 -2.08
CA ILE A 29 -20.08 -8.88 -1.07
C ILE A 29 -18.78 -9.48 -0.50
N THR A 30 -18.68 -10.80 -0.41
CA THR A 30 -17.45 -11.48 0.05
C THR A 30 -16.41 -11.66 -1.06
N SER A 31 -16.72 -11.27 -2.30
CA SER A 31 -15.75 -11.30 -3.38
C SER A 31 -14.61 -10.30 -3.12
N PRO A 32 -13.33 -10.69 -3.33
CA PRO A 32 -12.19 -9.80 -3.15
C PRO A 32 -12.29 -8.51 -3.98
N HIS A 33 -12.93 -8.60 -5.14
CA HIS A 33 -13.10 -7.48 -6.06
C HIS A 33 -14.00 -6.38 -5.48
N ILE A 34 -15.12 -6.75 -4.83
CA ILE A 34 -16.01 -5.77 -4.20
C ILE A 34 -15.34 -5.10 -3.00
N GLN A 35 -14.48 -5.79 -2.25
CA GLN A 35 -13.75 -5.14 -1.15
C GLN A 35 -12.71 -4.12 -1.64
N THR A 36 -12.00 -4.41 -2.72
CA THR A 36 -11.10 -3.45 -3.36
C THR A 36 -11.87 -2.24 -3.89
N VAL A 37 -13.00 -2.46 -4.55
CA VAL A 37 -13.88 -1.39 -5.06
C VAL A 37 -14.54 -0.59 -3.93
N MET A 38 -14.96 -1.22 -2.84
CA MET A 38 -15.48 -0.52 -1.65
C MET A 38 -14.39 0.26 -0.91
N GLY A 39 -13.15 -0.23 -0.86
CA GLY A 39 -12.00 0.53 -0.35
C GLY A 39 -11.69 1.76 -1.20
N SER A 40 -11.97 1.71 -2.51
CA SER A 40 -11.91 2.89 -3.39
C SER A 40 -13.13 3.82 -3.26
N MET A 41 -14.29 3.31 -2.80
CA MET A 41 -15.53 4.08 -2.62
C MET A 41 -15.70 4.70 -1.23
N TYR A 42 -15.12 4.09 -0.19
CA TYR A 42 -15.03 4.67 1.14
C TYR A 42 -13.68 5.37 1.27
N ASP A 43 -13.67 6.61 1.74
CA ASP A 43 -12.48 7.39 2.09
C ASP A 43 -11.63 6.70 3.19
N ARG A 44 -11.05 5.53 2.91
CA ARG A 44 -10.29 4.70 3.84
C ARG A 44 -9.01 4.22 3.17
N PRO A 45 -7.88 4.25 3.88
CA PRO A 45 -6.65 3.72 3.34
C PRO A 45 -6.67 2.19 3.31
N PHE A 46 -5.91 1.64 2.37
CA PHE A 46 -5.49 0.24 2.44
C PHE A 46 -4.37 0.10 3.48
N TYR A 47 -4.57 -0.79 4.45
CA TYR A 47 -3.54 -1.17 5.43
C TYR A 47 -2.91 -2.52 5.14
N ARG A 48 -3.54 -3.34 4.29
CA ARG A 48 -3.17 -4.74 4.05
C ARG A 48 -3.60 -5.17 2.65
N GLY A 49 -2.77 -6.00 2.02
CA GLY A 49 -3.11 -6.73 0.81
C GLY A 49 -3.90 -8.02 1.06
N THR A 50 -4.50 -8.53 -0.01
CA THR A 50 -5.33 -9.76 -0.01
C THR A 50 -4.67 -10.90 -0.79
N GLN A 51 -3.55 -10.63 -1.47
CA GLN A 51 -2.84 -11.62 -2.27
C GLN A 51 -2.06 -12.60 -1.40
N LYS A 52 -2.24 -13.90 -1.67
CA LYS A 52 -1.60 -14.99 -0.93
C LYS A 52 -0.09 -15.03 -1.17
N ASN A 53 0.65 -15.45 -0.15
CA ASN A 53 2.11 -15.64 -0.18
C ASN A 53 2.89 -14.38 -0.63
N LYS A 54 2.31 -13.19 -0.53
CA LYS A 54 2.99 -11.93 -0.86
C LYS A 54 3.08 -11.03 0.35
N ILE A 55 4.12 -10.23 0.41
CA ILE A 55 4.31 -9.16 1.41
C ILE A 55 4.87 -7.93 0.69
N ALA A 56 4.40 -6.74 1.05
CA ALA A 56 4.93 -5.51 0.45
C ALA A 56 5.86 -4.81 1.44
N ILE A 57 6.88 -4.14 0.90
CA ILE A 57 7.70 -3.19 1.65
C ILE A 57 7.46 -1.81 1.03
N GLN A 58 7.21 -0.83 1.88
CA GLN A 58 7.18 0.59 1.59
C GLN A 58 8.41 1.24 2.21
N CYS A 59 9.21 1.92 1.40
CA CYS A 59 10.31 2.75 1.89
C CYS A 59 9.91 4.22 1.79
N ALA A 60 9.70 4.90 2.93
CA ALA A 60 9.37 6.32 2.97
C ALA A 60 10.62 7.17 2.79
N VAL A 61 10.71 7.88 1.66
CA VAL A 61 11.88 8.65 1.26
C VAL A 61 11.55 10.14 1.29
N SER A 62 12.14 10.82 2.27
CA SER A 62 12.13 12.27 2.39
C SER A 62 13.57 12.78 2.50
N TRP A 63 13.81 13.98 3.02
CA TRP A 63 15.12 14.64 3.09
C TRP A 63 16.25 13.79 3.72
N ASN A 64 15.94 12.82 4.59
CA ASN A 64 16.91 11.88 5.17
C ASN A 64 16.98 10.56 4.39
N ALA A 65 17.90 10.45 3.41
CA ALA A 65 17.99 9.27 2.55
C ALA A 65 19.42 8.82 2.19
N SER A 66 20.38 9.02 3.09
CA SER A 66 21.79 8.71 2.82
C SER A 66 22.07 7.22 2.57
N ALA A 67 21.27 6.31 3.16
CA ALA A 67 21.44 4.86 2.98
C ALA A 67 20.70 4.31 1.74
N LEU A 68 20.02 5.15 0.96
CA LEU A 68 19.15 4.72 -0.12
C LEU A 68 19.89 3.97 -1.24
N GLY A 69 21.11 4.41 -1.56
CA GLY A 69 21.95 3.72 -2.55
C GLY A 69 22.22 2.26 -2.16
N ARG A 70 22.59 2.03 -0.90
CA ARG A 70 22.82 0.68 -0.35
C ARG A 70 21.55 -0.17 -0.36
N ILE A 71 20.42 0.43 -0.02
CA ILE A 71 19.11 -0.26 -0.05
C ILE A 71 18.77 -0.71 -1.48
N LEU A 72 19.00 0.13 -2.49
CA LEU A 72 18.78 -0.24 -3.90
C LEU A 72 19.73 -1.36 -4.33
N ASP A 73 20.99 -1.31 -3.91
CA ASP A 73 21.96 -2.38 -4.17
C ASP A 73 21.49 -3.73 -3.58
N ASP A 74 21.11 -3.75 -2.30
CA ASP A 74 20.61 -4.95 -1.62
C ASP A 74 19.34 -5.51 -2.29
N LEU A 75 18.42 -4.63 -2.69
CA LEU A 75 17.18 -5.04 -3.38
C LEU A 75 17.49 -5.70 -4.72
N LYS A 76 18.40 -5.12 -5.49
CA LYS A 76 18.86 -5.65 -6.79
C LYS A 76 19.55 -7.00 -6.63
N GLU A 77 20.46 -7.13 -5.66
CA GLU A 77 21.16 -8.38 -5.38
C GLU A 77 20.21 -9.51 -4.98
N ASN A 78 19.12 -9.19 -4.27
CA ASN A 78 18.10 -10.14 -3.85
C ASN A 78 16.95 -10.29 -4.87
N GLY A 79 17.02 -9.63 -6.04
CA GLY A 79 15.97 -9.67 -7.06
C GLY A 79 14.60 -9.20 -6.58
N CYS A 80 14.56 -8.31 -5.58
CA CYS A 80 13.35 -7.86 -4.91
C CYS A 80 12.92 -6.48 -5.41
N ARG A 81 11.62 -6.29 -5.59
CA ARG A 81 11.01 -5.01 -5.94
C ARG A 81 10.04 -4.58 -4.84
N ILE A 82 10.02 -3.29 -4.55
CA ILE A 82 9.28 -2.69 -3.44
C ILE A 82 8.65 -1.37 -3.89
N THR A 83 7.88 -0.74 -3.02
CA THR A 83 7.35 0.61 -3.24
C THR A 83 8.22 1.64 -2.54
N PHE A 84 8.67 2.68 -3.25
CA PHE A 84 9.24 3.88 -2.65
C PHE A 84 8.17 4.96 -2.54
N CYS A 85 7.85 5.37 -1.31
CA CYS A 85 6.93 6.47 -1.03
C CYS A 85 7.75 7.76 -0.93
N VAL A 86 7.78 8.55 -2.00
CA VAL A 86 8.72 9.66 -2.17
C VAL A 86 8.02 11.00 -1.97
N SER A 87 8.68 11.95 -1.29
CA SER A 87 8.19 13.34 -1.24
C SER A 87 8.58 14.11 -2.50
N GLY A 88 7.72 15.03 -2.93
CA GLY A 88 7.98 15.85 -4.13
C GLY A 88 9.27 16.66 -4.00
N GLU A 89 9.49 17.31 -2.86
CA GLU A 89 10.70 18.08 -2.57
C GLU A 89 11.99 17.24 -2.64
N TRP A 90 11.91 15.96 -2.27
CA TRP A 90 13.06 15.07 -2.38
C TRP A 90 13.31 14.67 -3.83
N ALA A 91 12.25 14.35 -4.59
CA ALA A 91 12.35 13.94 -5.99
C ALA A 91 12.99 15.04 -6.87
N GLU A 92 12.64 16.31 -6.65
CA GLU A 92 13.21 17.45 -7.37
C GLU A 92 14.74 17.52 -7.24
N LYS A 93 15.25 17.22 -6.04
CA LYS A 93 16.67 17.32 -5.71
C LYS A 93 17.47 16.05 -6.01
N ASN A 94 16.79 14.92 -6.22
CA ASN A 94 17.43 13.60 -6.30
C ASN A 94 17.02 12.81 -7.56
N LYS A 95 16.92 13.50 -8.71
CA LYS A 95 16.47 12.90 -10.00
C LYS A 95 17.19 11.60 -10.36
N ALA A 96 18.51 11.54 -10.18
CA ALA A 96 19.29 10.34 -10.51
C ALA A 96 18.87 9.10 -9.68
N LEU A 97 18.57 9.28 -8.40
CA LEU A 97 18.18 8.17 -7.52
C LEU A 97 16.74 7.71 -7.80
N ILE A 98 15.81 8.63 -8.04
CA ILE A 98 14.43 8.24 -8.39
C ILE A 98 14.36 7.59 -9.78
N LEU A 99 15.16 8.04 -10.75
CA LEU A 99 15.29 7.36 -12.04
C LEU A 99 15.83 5.94 -11.86
N ARG A 100 16.85 5.76 -11.01
CA ARG A 100 17.37 4.43 -10.67
C ARG A 100 16.30 3.52 -10.08
N MET A 101 15.43 4.02 -9.19
CA MET A 101 14.30 3.24 -8.66
C MET A 101 13.39 2.73 -9.79
N VAL A 102 13.05 3.61 -10.75
CA VAL A 102 12.19 3.27 -11.89
C VAL A 102 12.90 2.27 -12.81
N ASP A 103 14.17 2.50 -13.16
CA ASP A 103 14.96 1.64 -14.04
C ASP A 103 15.16 0.22 -13.46
N GLU A 104 15.29 0.11 -12.13
CA GLU A 104 15.37 -1.18 -11.43
C GLU A 104 13.99 -1.84 -11.22
N GLY A 105 12.91 -1.18 -11.64
CA GLY A 105 11.55 -1.72 -11.67
C GLY A 105 10.79 -1.60 -10.35
N HIS A 106 11.19 -0.68 -9.48
CA HIS A 106 10.46 -0.39 -8.25
C HIS A 106 9.19 0.42 -8.52
N GLU A 107 8.20 0.28 -7.65
CA GLU A 107 6.99 1.08 -7.70
C GLU A 107 7.23 2.43 -7.02
N ILE A 108 6.75 3.51 -7.64
CA ILE A 108 6.81 4.86 -7.04
C ILE A 108 5.42 5.25 -6.52
N ALA A 109 5.37 5.59 -5.24
CA ALA A 109 4.23 6.19 -4.56
C ALA A 109 4.59 7.64 -4.14
N THR A 110 3.59 8.49 -3.96
CA THR A 110 3.80 9.82 -3.37
C THR A 110 3.52 9.78 -1.87
N MET A 111 4.25 10.58 -1.08
CA MET A 111 3.87 10.91 0.30
C MET A 111 3.46 12.38 0.48
N GLY A 112 3.21 13.09 -0.62
CA GLY A 112 2.96 14.53 -0.63
C GLY A 112 4.20 15.36 -0.97
N MET A 113 4.06 16.68 -1.09
CA MET A 113 5.17 17.59 -1.37
C MET A 113 5.95 17.80 -0.07
N ARG A 114 5.24 18.20 0.98
CA ARG A 114 5.77 18.43 2.34
C ARG A 114 5.10 17.48 3.34
N PRO A 115 5.50 16.19 3.39
CA PRO A 115 4.76 15.13 4.10
C PRO A 115 4.53 15.38 5.59
N PHE A 116 5.37 16.21 6.22
CA PHE A 116 5.29 16.52 7.65
C PHE A 116 4.37 17.71 7.97
N GLU A 117 3.90 18.44 6.94
CA GLU A 117 2.84 19.43 7.07
C GLU A 117 1.48 18.76 6.93
N ASP A 118 0.51 19.22 7.73
CA ASP A 118 -0.85 18.67 7.78
C ASP A 118 -1.88 19.80 7.72
N GLY A 119 -3.09 19.49 7.26
CA GLY A 119 -4.09 20.52 6.97
C GLY A 119 -5.49 19.97 6.73
N ASN A 120 -6.32 20.80 6.09
CA ASN A 120 -7.64 20.37 5.63
C ASN A 120 -7.54 19.59 4.30
N VAL A 121 -8.68 19.10 3.80
CA VAL A 121 -8.74 18.30 2.56
C VAL A 121 -8.17 19.04 1.35
N SER A 122 -8.41 20.36 1.24
CA SER A 122 -7.90 21.14 0.09
C SER A 122 -6.39 21.23 0.15
N PHE A 123 -5.84 21.61 1.31
CA PHE A 123 -4.40 21.70 1.52
C PHE A 123 -3.68 20.38 1.16
N ILE A 124 -4.19 19.25 1.68
CA ILE A 124 -3.57 17.95 1.41
C ILE A 124 -3.71 17.58 -0.07
N ALA A 125 -4.84 17.86 -0.73
CA ALA A 125 -5.01 17.58 -2.15
C ALA A 125 -4.08 18.44 -3.02
N ASP A 126 -3.91 19.72 -2.70
CA ASP A 126 -3.02 20.63 -3.43
C ASP A 126 -1.55 20.21 -3.23
N ASP A 127 -1.19 19.76 -2.03
CA ASP A 127 0.14 19.24 -1.71
C ASP A 127 0.46 17.92 -2.44
N ILE A 128 -0.50 16.98 -2.49
CA ILE A 128 -0.35 15.74 -3.27
C ILE A 128 -0.22 16.07 -4.75
N THR A 129 -1.05 16.97 -5.29
CA THR A 129 -1.04 17.35 -6.70
C THR A 129 0.32 17.92 -7.12
N GLN A 130 0.90 18.81 -6.31
CA GLN A 130 2.24 19.33 -6.54
C GLN A 130 3.28 18.20 -6.53
N SER A 131 3.21 17.29 -5.55
CA SER A 131 4.12 16.15 -5.48
C SER A 131 4.06 15.24 -6.70
N LEU A 132 2.84 14.95 -7.19
CA LEU A 132 2.65 14.13 -8.39
C LEU A 132 3.31 14.76 -9.62
N GLN A 133 3.19 16.09 -9.78
CA GLN A 133 3.86 16.82 -10.85
C GLN A 133 5.38 16.74 -10.71
N CYS A 134 5.92 17.03 -9.52
CA CYS A 134 7.36 16.99 -9.27
C CYS A 134 7.97 15.60 -9.52
N ILE A 135 7.30 14.54 -9.07
CA ILE A 135 7.73 13.15 -9.29
C ILE A 135 7.68 12.83 -10.79
N SER A 136 6.59 13.18 -11.47
CA SER A 136 6.43 12.97 -12.91
C SER A 136 7.53 13.68 -13.71
N ASP A 137 7.87 14.91 -13.35
CA ASP A 137 8.93 15.68 -14.01
C ASP A 137 10.35 15.15 -13.70
N ALA A 138 10.51 14.44 -12.56
CA ALA A 138 11.77 13.88 -12.14
C ALA A 138 12.09 12.53 -12.80
N CYS A 139 11.08 11.66 -12.96
CA CYS A 139 11.31 10.29 -13.46
C CYS A 139 10.31 9.78 -14.51
N GLY A 140 9.37 10.60 -14.97
CA GLY A 140 8.38 10.23 -16.00
C GLY A 140 7.27 9.28 -15.51
N VAL A 141 7.20 9.01 -14.20
CA VAL A 141 6.16 8.17 -13.59
C VAL A 141 5.16 9.03 -12.83
N THR A 142 3.87 8.80 -13.06
CA THR A 142 2.80 9.38 -12.24
C THR A 142 2.38 8.37 -11.17
N PRO A 143 2.65 8.64 -9.87
CA PRO A 143 2.26 7.74 -8.79
C PRO A 143 0.76 7.46 -8.73
N LYS A 144 0.39 6.20 -8.46
CA LYS A 144 -1.00 5.76 -8.24
C LYS A 144 -1.35 5.51 -6.78
N LEU A 145 -0.35 5.58 -5.90
CA LEU A 145 -0.48 5.37 -4.47
C LEU A 145 -0.06 6.62 -3.70
N TYR A 146 -0.81 6.96 -2.66
CA TYR A 146 -0.49 8.01 -1.69
C TYR A 146 -0.32 7.42 -0.29
N TYR A 147 0.88 7.53 0.26
CA TYR A 147 1.19 7.19 1.65
C TYR A 147 1.11 8.44 2.53
N SER A 148 0.13 8.52 3.42
CA SER A 148 -0.13 9.74 4.20
C SER A 148 0.72 9.92 5.45
N GLY A 149 1.45 8.89 5.88
CA GLY A 149 2.28 8.92 7.08
C GLY A 149 1.49 9.35 8.32
N THR A 150 1.89 10.48 8.90
CA THR A 150 1.33 11.02 10.15
C THR A 150 0.20 12.04 9.94
N ARG A 151 -0.17 12.35 8.70
CA ARG A 151 -1.25 13.32 8.39
C ARG A 151 -2.61 12.86 8.88
N LYS A 152 -3.55 13.80 9.05
CA LYS A 152 -4.93 13.49 9.44
C LYS A 152 -5.56 12.50 8.47
N LEU A 153 -5.94 11.33 9.01
CA LEU A 153 -6.44 10.21 8.21
C LEU A 153 -7.68 10.58 7.39
N SER A 154 -8.67 11.21 8.01
CA SER A 154 -9.92 11.57 7.33
C SER A 154 -9.73 12.61 6.23
N ALA A 155 -8.82 13.57 6.42
CA ALA A 155 -8.50 14.57 5.42
C ALA A 155 -7.69 13.96 4.27
N SER A 156 -6.72 13.12 4.60
CA SER A 156 -5.87 12.38 3.66
C SER A 156 -6.67 11.46 2.74
N SER A 157 -7.59 10.66 3.29
CA SER A 157 -8.43 9.80 2.45
C SER A 157 -9.33 10.58 1.51
N LYS A 158 -9.95 11.67 1.98
CA LYS A 158 -10.80 12.53 1.15
C LYS A 158 -10.01 13.23 0.05
N ALA A 159 -8.78 13.66 0.35
CA ALA A 159 -7.89 14.25 -0.64
C ALA A 159 -7.49 13.22 -1.71
N ALA A 160 -7.12 12.00 -1.30
CA ALA A 160 -6.79 10.92 -2.21
C ALA A 160 -7.96 10.54 -3.13
N SER A 161 -9.16 10.42 -2.55
CA SER A 161 -10.42 10.18 -3.26
C SER A 161 -10.71 11.26 -4.31
N LYS A 162 -10.58 12.54 -3.95
CA LYS A 162 -10.72 13.67 -4.91
C LYS A 162 -9.74 13.59 -6.08
N LEU A 163 -8.55 13.05 -5.86
CA LEU A 163 -7.49 12.93 -6.87
C LEU A 163 -7.50 11.57 -7.60
N ASN A 164 -8.46 10.69 -7.28
CA ASN A 164 -8.52 9.32 -7.81
C ASN A 164 -7.20 8.52 -7.63
N ILE A 165 -6.53 8.72 -6.50
CA ILE A 165 -5.29 8.00 -6.12
C ILE A 165 -5.57 7.10 -4.92
N ALA A 166 -4.97 5.90 -4.89
CA ALA A 166 -5.21 4.96 -3.79
C ALA A 166 -4.48 5.41 -2.53
N HIS A 167 -5.22 5.62 -1.45
CA HIS A 167 -4.66 5.94 -0.14
C HIS A 167 -4.13 4.65 0.52
N VAL A 168 -2.87 4.63 0.93
CA VAL A 168 -2.23 3.47 1.56
C VAL A 168 -1.53 3.86 2.87
N LEU A 169 -1.50 2.92 3.81
CA LEU A 169 -0.68 2.98 5.03
C LEU A 169 -0.07 1.61 5.29
N CYS A 170 0.93 1.56 6.16
CA CYS A 170 1.56 0.29 6.52
C CYS A 170 0.70 -0.52 7.50
N THR A 171 0.79 -1.85 7.41
CA THR A 171 0.31 -2.73 8.49
C THR A 171 1.23 -2.67 9.69
N VAL A 172 2.55 -2.67 9.44
CA VAL A 172 3.58 -2.72 10.48
C VAL A 172 4.70 -1.74 10.13
N ASP A 173 5.04 -0.90 11.10
CA ASP A 173 6.21 -0.03 11.08
C ASP A 173 7.38 -0.71 11.81
N LEU A 174 8.52 -0.84 11.14
CA LEU A 174 9.73 -1.43 11.75
C LEU A 174 10.49 -0.44 12.65
N LEU A 175 10.05 0.82 12.70
CA LEU A 175 10.65 1.92 13.46
C LEU A 175 12.11 2.16 13.07
N SER A 176 12.43 1.99 11.79
CA SER A 176 13.80 2.07 11.29
C SER A 176 14.40 3.48 11.36
N ALA A 177 13.58 4.52 11.56
CA ALA A 177 14.05 5.88 11.84
C ALA A 177 14.93 5.97 13.11
N ARG A 178 14.76 5.05 14.06
CA ARG A 178 15.44 5.07 15.38
C ARG A 178 15.91 3.71 15.90
N GLY A 179 15.79 2.65 15.10
CA GLY A 179 16.14 1.28 15.51
C GLY A 179 17.54 0.86 15.06
N THR A 180 18.15 -0.06 15.81
CA THR A 180 19.35 -0.79 15.34
C THR A 180 18.96 -1.84 14.30
N SER A 181 19.94 -2.33 13.54
CA SER A 181 19.71 -3.41 12.55
C SER A 181 19.04 -4.64 13.15
N ASP A 182 19.46 -5.04 14.35
CA ASP A 182 18.94 -6.23 15.03
C ASP A 182 17.51 -6.03 15.54
N GLU A 183 17.19 -4.84 16.05
CA GLU A 183 15.81 -4.51 16.44
C GLU A 183 14.87 -4.46 15.23
N ILE A 184 15.31 -3.86 14.13
CA ILE A 184 14.55 -3.77 12.88
C ILE A 184 14.30 -5.19 12.34
N LEU A 185 15.35 -6.01 12.27
CA LEU A 185 15.25 -7.42 11.85
C LEU A 185 14.27 -8.17 12.73
N LYS A 186 14.38 -8.06 14.06
CA LYS A 186 13.48 -8.73 15.00
C LYS A 186 12.02 -8.37 14.74
N ARG A 187 11.70 -7.06 14.62
CA ARG A 187 10.33 -6.60 14.32
C ARG A 187 9.84 -7.13 12.96
N ALA A 188 10.72 -7.20 11.96
CA ALA A 188 10.37 -7.74 10.64
C ALA A 188 10.03 -9.25 10.69
N LEU A 189 10.80 -10.02 11.47
CA LEU A 189 10.56 -11.46 11.66
C LEU A 189 9.28 -11.74 12.45
N ASP A 190 9.01 -10.94 13.48
CA ASP A 190 7.79 -11.01 14.30
C ASP A 190 6.53 -10.66 13.48
N SER A 191 6.70 -9.90 12.39
CA SER A 191 5.62 -9.43 11.51
C SER A 191 5.58 -10.07 10.12
N SER A 192 6.21 -11.22 9.90
CA SER A 192 6.21 -11.89 8.58
C SER A 192 4.89 -12.60 8.29
N LYS A 193 3.87 -11.85 7.84
CA LYS A 193 2.55 -12.40 7.49
C LYS A 193 2.12 -11.91 6.10
N GLU A 194 1.60 -12.82 5.28
CA GLU A 194 1.11 -12.49 3.93
C GLU A 194 0.10 -11.35 3.93
N GLY A 195 0.16 -10.47 2.94
CA GLY A 195 -0.63 -9.25 2.85
C GLY A 195 -0.13 -8.10 3.74
N ASN A 196 0.84 -8.30 4.63
CA ASN A 196 1.40 -7.16 5.37
C ASN A 196 2.04 -6.15 4.41
N ILE A 197 1.86 -4.87 4.75
CA ILE A 197 2.61 -3.74 4.21
C ILE A 197 3.60 -3.34 5.30
N ILE A 198 4.88 -3.54 5.06
CA ILE A 198 5.97 -3.24 6.00
C ILE A 198 6.55 -1.87 5.67
N LEU A 199 6.63 -0.97 6.65
CA LEU A 199 7.26 0.33 6.47
C LEU A 199 8.72 0.30 6.95
N ILE A 200 9.58 0.88 6.12
CA ILE A 200 10.94 1.28 6.46
C ILE A 200 11.20 2.72 6.01
N GLU A 201 12.26 3.29 6.57
CA GLU A 201 12.88 4.54 6.17
C GLU A 201 14.35 4.24 5.81
N PRO A 202 14.96 4.98 4.86
CA PRO A 202 16.30 4.71 4.34
C PRO A 202 17.42 5.13 5.30
N THR A 203 17.48 4.48 6.47
CA THR A 203 18.52 4.66 7.49
C THR A 203 19.60 3.58 7.38
N ALA A 204 20.76 3.83 7.99
CA ALA A 204 21.86 2.84 8.03
C ALA A 204 21.41 1.51 8.67
N GLY A 205 20.66 1.58 9.77
CA GLY A 205 20.13 0.38 10.43
C GLY A 205 19.16 -0.41 9.54
N ALA A 206 18.34 0.27 8.73
CA ALA A 206 17.48 -0.39 7.76
C ALA A 206 18.28 -1.11 6.67
N ALA A 207 19.28 -0.42 6.10
CA ALA A 207 20.17 -1.01 5.09
C ALA A 207 20.89 -2.25 5.64
N ASP A 208 21.47 -2.17 6.84
CA ASP A 208 22.18 -3.29 7.46
C ASP A 208 21.28 -4.51 7.76
N ALA A 209 19.98 -4.29 7.96
CA ALA A 209 19.01 -5.35 8.23
C ALA A 209 18.36 -5.94 6.96
N LEU A 210 18.30 -5.17 5.86
CA LEU A 210 17.41 -5.44 4.74
C LEU A 210 17.66 -6.80 4.08
N ALA A 211 18.90 -7.13 3.74
CA ALA A 211 19.22 -8.41 3.11
C ALA A 211 18.74 -9.61 3.94
N LYS A 212 18.91 -9.57 5.28
CA LYS A 212 18.44 -10.63 6.19
C LYS A 212 16.91 -10.70 6.24
N ILE A 213 16.23 -9.55 6.20
CA ILE A 213 14.77 -9.48 6.16
C ILE A 213 14.24 -10.13 4.88
N LEU A 214 14.79 -9.76 3.71
CA LEU A 214 14.39 -10.31 2.41
C LEU A 214 14.57 -11.83 2.35
N GLN A 215 15.73 -12.32 2.81
CA GLN A 215 16.01 -13.76 2.89
C GLN A 215 15.04 -14.49 3.81
N ALA A 216 14.73 -13.93 4.98
CA ALA A 216 13.80 -14.54 5.93
C ALA A 216 12.37 -14.59 5.40
N TYR A 217 11.92 -13.56 4.67
CA TYR A 217 10.62 -13.57 4.01
C TYR A 217 10.55 -14.65 2.92
N MET A 218 11.59 -14.74 2.09
CA MET A 218 11.70 -15.77 1.06
C MET A 218 11.69 -17.19 1.66
N GLN A 219 12.43 -17.43 2.75
CA GLN A 219 12.45 -18.72 3.45
C GLN A 219 11.09 -19.11 4.03
N LYS A 220 10.27 -18.13 4.43
CA LYS A 220 8.88 -18.33 4.87
C LYS A 220 7.89 -18.49 3.70
N GLY A 221 8.36 -18.52 2.45
CA GLY A 221 7.51 -18.60 1.26
C GLY A 221 6.77 -17.30 0.94
N LEU A 222 7.19 -16.16 1.50
CA LEU A 222 6.62 -14.85 1.21
C LEU A 222 7.42 -14.15 0.10
N LYS A 223 6.76 -13.85 -1.01
CA LYS A 223 7.32 -13.04 -2.09
C LYS A 223 7.22 -11.55 -1.76
N VAL A 224 8.36 -10.86 -1.71
CA VAL A 224 8.42 -9.40 -1.59
C VAL A 224 8.05 -8.76 -2.92
N THR A 225 7.18 -7.75 -2.90
CA THR A 225 6.61 -7.13 -4.10
C THR A 225 6.20 -5.67 -3.84
N GLY A 226 5.75 -4.95 -4.88
CA GLY A 226 5.16 -3.63 -4.73
C GLY A 226 3.81 -3.66 -3.99
N THR A 227 3.37 -2.50 -3.51
CA THR A 227 2.12 -2.37 -2.76
C THR A 227 0.93 -2.67 -3.66
N SER A 228 0.89 -2.16 -4.89
CA SER A 228 -0.23 -2.47 -5.81
C SER A 228 -0.37 -3.97 -6.07
N ASP A 229 0.74 -4.71 -6.14
CA ASP A 229 0.74 -6.16 -6.40
C ASP A 229 0.05 -6.98 -5.32
N ILE A 230 -0.01 -6.49 -4.07
CA ILE A 230 -0.71 -7.15 -2.97
C ILE A 230 -2.13 -6.61 -2.75
N LEU A 231 -2.40 -5.40 -3.23
CA LEU A 231 -3.75 -4.80 -3.21
C LEU A 231 -4.62 -5.29 -4.39
N GLY A 232 -3.99 -5.79 -5.46
CA GLY A 232 -4.68 -6.18 -6.69
C GLY A 232 -5.10 -4.97 -7.53
N LEU A 233 -4.27 -3.92 -7.53
CA LEU A 233 -4.43 -2.69 -8.31
C LEU A 233 -3.59 -2.70 -9.58
#